data_AF-X1TPZ9-F1
#
_entry.id   AF-X1TPZ9-F1
#
_cell.length_a   1.000
_cell.length_b   1.000
_cell.length_c   1.000
_cell.angle_alpha   90.00
_cell.angle_beta   90.00
_cell.angle_gamma   90.00
#
_symmetry.space_group_name_H-M   'P 1'
#
loop_
_entity.id
_entity.type
_entity.pdbx_description
1 polymer ?
#
loop_
_entity_poly.entity_id
_entity_poly.type
_entity_poly.pdbx_seq_one_letter_code
_entity_poly.pdbx_strand_id
1 'polypeptide(L)' 'MNIVTNVTITGFWGTHRLSMRLNPDINFLIGVNGTGKTTAINMIAAAL' A
#
# COMPACT_ATOMS: atom_id res chain seq x y z
N MET A 1 -13.08 -16.19 0.05
CA MET A 1 -12.28 -15.14 0.71
C MET A 1 -11.31 -14.59 -0.32
N ASN A 2 -11.31 -13.27 -0.55
CA ASN A 2 -10.41 -12.66 -1.53
C ASN A 2 -9.12 -12.23 -0.83
N ILE A 3 -7.97 -12.65 -1.35
CA ILE A 3 -6.65 -12.33 -0.79
C ILE A 3 -5.93 -11.40 -1.76
N VAL A 4 -5.54 -10.21 -1.30
CA VAL A 4 -4.73 -9.28 -2.09
C VAL A 4 -3.28 -9.77 -2.06
N THR A 5 -2.74 -10.11 -3.22
CA THR A 5 -1.38 -10.65 -3.34
C THR A 5 -0.36 -9.62 -3.81
N ASN A 6 -0.80 -8.63 -4.60
CA ASN A 6 0.05 -7.57 -5.13
C ASN A 6 -0.71 -6.25 -5.17
N VAL A 7 0.00 -5.16 -4.87
CA VAL A 7 -0.49 -3.78 -4.98
C VAL A 7 0.55 -2.98 -5.75
N THR A 8 0.11 -2.25 -6.76
CA THR A 8 0.91 -1.23 -7.44
C THR A 8 0.17 0.10 -7.40
N ILE A 9 0.81 1.14 -6.88
CA ILE A 9 0.28 2.51 -6.88
C ILE A 9 1.25 3.38 -7.67
N THR A 10 0.76 3.99 -8.74
CA THR A 10 1.52 4.93 -9.58
C THR A 10 1.07 6.36 -9.30
N GLY A 11 1.98 7.33 -9.35
CA GLY A 11 1.66 8.73 -9.02
C GLY A 11 1.39 8.94 -7.53
N PHE A 12 1.94 8.06 -6.67
CA PHE A 12 1.87 8.22 -5.23
C PHE A 12 2.52 9.54 -4.83
N TRP A 13 1.74 10.43 -4.22
CA TRP A 13 2.13 11.83 -3.98
C TRP A 13 2.67 12.54 -5.22
N GLY A 14 2.06 12.28 -6.38
CA GLY A 14 2.36 12.95 -7.64
C GLY A 14 3.57 12.41 -8.40
N THR A 15 4.55 11.78 -7.74
CA THR A 15 5.82 11.39 -8.39
C THR A 15 6.30 9.99 -8.07
N HIS A 16 5.83 9.37 -6.98
CA HIS A 16 6.37 8.08 -6.52
C HIS A 16 5.58 6.91 -7.09
N ARG A 17 6.25 5.75 -7.14
CA ARG A 17 5.62 4.47 -7.42
C ARG A 17 5.83 3.55 -6.23
N LEU A 18 4.74 3.03 -5.65
CA LEU A 18 4.79 1.93 -4.70
C LEU A 18 4.47 0.62 -5.42
N SER A 19 5.25 -0.41 -5.13
CA SER A 19 5.01 -1.78 -5.59
C SER A 19 5.24 -2.72 -4.43
N MET A 20 4.20 -3.42 -3.98
CA MET A 20 4.24 -4.29 -2.82
C MET A 20 3.68 -5.66 -3.20
N ARG A 21 4.45 -6.71 -2.87
CA ARG A 21 3.95 -8.09 -2.83
C ARG A 21 3.57 -8.39 -1.38
N LEU A 22 2.33 -8.79 -1.17
CA LEU A 22 1.79 -8.99 0.17
C LEU A 22 1.89 -10.45 0.61
N ASN A 23 2.23 -10.65 1.87
CA ASN A 23 2.07 -11.92 2.55
C ASN A 23 0.56 -12.15 2.84
N PRO A 24 0.04 -13.38 2.66
CA PRO A 24 -1.38 -13.66 2.85
C PRO A 24 -1.85 -13.57 4.31
N ASP A 25 -0.93 -13.65 5.27
CA ASP A 25 -1.23 -13.68 6.70
C ASP A 25 -1.03 -12.30 7.34
N ILE A 26 0.20 -11.77 7.31
CA ILE A 26 0.55 -10.53 8.03
C ILE A 26 1.55 -9.70 7.22
N ASN A 27 1.28 -8.40 7.12
CA ASN A 27 2.18 -7.41 6.50
C ASN A 27 2.45 -6.26 7.46
N PHE A 28 3.69 -5.78 7.49
CA PHE A 28 4.08 -4.63 8.30
C PHE A 28 4.44 -3.44 7.41
N LEU A 29 3.82 -2.29 7.68
CA LEU A 29 4.16 -1.04 7.03
C LEU A 29 4.88 -0.15 8.06
N ILE A 30 6.20 -0.06 7.95
CA ILE A 30 7.08 0.60 8.94
C ILE A 30 7.70 1.85 8.32
N GLY A 31 7.85 2.90 9.12
CA GLY A 31 8.48 4.15 8.71
C GLY A 31 8.15 5.27 9.68
N VAL A 32 8.86 6.39 9.60
CA VAL A 32 8.59 7.58 10.43
C VAL A 32 7.19 8.15 10.18
N ASN A 33 6.65 8.92 11.13
CA ASN A 33 5.35 9.57 10.93
C ASN A 33 5.41 10.53 9.73
N GLY A 34 4.29 10.62 8.99
CA GLY A 34 4.21 11.45 7.80
C GLY A 34 4.81 10.84 6.52
N THR A 35 5.31 9.60 6.52
CA THR A 35 5.90 8.95 5.32
C THR A 35 4.88 8.25 4.39
N GLY A 36 3.58 8.49 4.56
CA GLY A 36 2.56 8.00 3.62
C GLY A 36 2.01 6.61 3.89
N LYS A 37 2.30 6.02 5.05
CA LYS A 37 1.75 4.70 5.45
C LYS A 37 0.22 4.65 5.38
N THR A 38 -0.45 5.56 6.09
CA THR A 38 -1.91 5.68 6.07
C THR A 38 -2.45 6.01 4.68
N THR A 39 -1.74 6.84 3.91
CA THR A 39 -2.13 7.17 2.53
C THR A 39 -2.12 5.93 1.64
N ALA A 40 -1.09 5.08 1.73
CA ALA A 40 -1.02 3.83 0.97
C ALA A 40 -2.16 2.88 1.33
N ILE A 41 -2.47 2.70 2.62
CA ILE A 41 -3.59 1.86 3.06
C ILE A 41 -4.93 2.41 2.55
N ASN A 42 -5.16 3.72 2.63
CA ASN A 42 -6.40 4.34 2.16
C ASN A 42 -6.59 4.18 0.65
N MET A 43 -5.51 4.29 -0.14
CA MET A 43 -5.57 4.07 -1.59
C MET A 43 -5.89 2.62 -1.94
N ILE A 44 -5.31 1.65 -1.21
CA ILE A 44 -5.65 0.23 -1.37
C ILE A 44 -7.14 0.02 -1.05
N ALA A 45 -7.62 0.55 0.09
CA ALA A 45 -9.01 0.41 0.50
C ALA A 45 -10.00 1.06 -0.48
N ALA A 46 -9.64 2.21 -1.08
CA ALA A 46 -10.49 2.90 -2.05
C ALA A 46 -10.56 2.20 -3.43
N ALA A 47 -9.62 1.31 -3.73
CA ALA A 47 -9.56 0.57 -4.99
C ALA A 47 -10.26 -0.81 -4.92
N LEU A 48 -10.74 -1.20 -3.74
CA LEU A 48 -11.45 -2.46 -3.47
C LEU A 48 -12.95 -2.19 -3.25
#